data_AF-A0A3N5T8K4-F1
#
_entry.id   AF-A0A3N5T8K4-F1
#
_cell.length_a   1.000
_cell.length_b   1.000
_cell.length_c   1.000
_cell.angle_alpha   90.00
_cell.angle_beta   90.00
_cell.angle_gamma   90.00
#
_symmetry.space_group_name_H-M   'P 1'
#
loop_
_entity.id
_entity.type
_entity.pdbx_description
1 polymer ?
#
loop_
_entity_poly.entity_id
_entity_poly.type
_entity_poly.pdbx_seq_one_letter_code
_entity_poly.pdbx_strand_id
1 'polypeptide(L)'
;MLEEIVLERIDEILHDFREKNPSEALAVAEEFRLDVACYVLNRIDAVYVVSGRGLAYMDIDYLEKLQRDADLITLIHQGIKRVLTIQRPYYTQKRETPETREGLFFNLPIIRGRIFNSLNFAPVFEIDVKLLHQNENVTMIEPNWQNPYTIVENTAGNYYFWPKPVTAEKTGVLKSFEFEIVIESGQFEKLNHFFSIPVTSESGMLDYFRINKILNLKDIYLVPRE
;
A
#
# COMPACT_ATOMS: atom_id res chain seq x y z
N MET A 1 -7.23 -0.18 -0.71
CA MET A 1 -6.75 0.96 0.09
C MET A 1 -7.71 1.42 1.19
N LEU A 2 -8.83 2.11 0.92
CA LEU A 2 -9.76 2.50 2.00
C LEU A 2 -10.30 1.26 2.75
N GLU A 3 -10.61 0.21 1.99
CA GLU A 3 -10.96 -1.11 2.52
C GLU A 3 -9.89 -1.67 3.46
N GLU A 4 -8.61 -1.60 3.11
CA GLU A 4 -7.53 -2.09 3.97
C GLU A 4 -7.36 -1.26 5.24
N ILE A 5 -7.46 0.08 5.15
CA ILE A 5 -7.42 0.95 6.33
C ILE A 5 -8.57 0.57 7.26
N VAL A 6 -9.77 0.39 6.72
CA VAL A 6 -10.95 -0.04 7.48
C VAL A 6 -10.71 -1.40 8.12
N LEU A 7 -10.19 -2.37 7.37
CA LEU A 7 -9.91 -3.72 7.85
C LEU A 7 -8.84 -3.76 8.95
N GLU A 8 -7.75 -3.02 8.80
CA GLU A 8 -6.68 -2.91 9.80
C GLU A 8 -7.20 -2.26 11.08
N ARG A 9 -7.97 -1.17 10.97
CA ARG A 9 -8.62 -0.52 12.13
C ARG A 9 -9.64 -1.43 12.81
N ILE A 10 -10.40 -2.22 12.04
CA ILE A 10 -11.29 -3.24 12.60
C ILE A 10 -10.48 -4.28 13.37
N ASP A 11 -9.35 -4.75 12.83
CA ASP A 11 -8.50 -5.73 13.48
C ASP A 11 -7.90 -5.20 14.80
N GLU A 12 -7.44 -3.95 14.83
CA GLU A 12 -7.00 -3.26 16.05
C GLU A 12 -8.12 -3.19 17.10
N ILE A 13 -9.32 -2.72 16.71
CA ILE A 13 -10.45 -2.58 17.64
C ILE A 13 -10.94 -3.95 18.13
N LEU A 14 -10.96 -4.97 17.27
CA LEU A 14 -11.34 -6.32 17.65
C LEU A 14 -10.32 -6.97 18.59
N HIS A 15 -9.03 -6.69 18.40
CA HIS A 15 -7.98 -7.13 19.32
C HIS A 15 -8.24 -6.56 20.72
N ASP A 16 -8.40 -5.23 20.83
CA ASP A 16 -8.72 -4.54 22.08
C ASP A 16 -10.04 -5.04 22.72
N PHE A 17 -11.05 -5.31 21.89
CA PHE A 17 -12.34 -5.81 22.35
C PHE A 17 -12.23 -7.22 22.96
N ARG A 18 -11.42 -8.10 22.35
CA ARG A 18 -11.18 -9.47 22.83
C ARG A 18 -10.42 -9.48 24.15
N GLU A 19 -9.44 -8.59 24.31
CA GLU A 19 -8.71 -8.46 25.58
C GLU A 19 -9.62 -8.00 26.73
N LYS A 20 -10.54 -7.06 26.45
CA LYS A 20 -11.43 -6.48 27.47
C LYS A 20 -12.65 -7.35 27.78
N ASN A 21 -13.14 -8.16 26.82
CA ASN A 21 -14.36 -8.97 26.96
C ASN A 21 -14.16 -10.42 26.50
N PRO A 22 -13.38 -11.24 27.23
CA PRO A 22 -13.01 -12.59 26.81
C PRO A 22 -14.19 -13.57 26.70
N SER A 23 -15.31 -13.32 27.40
CA SER A 23 -16.53 -14.13 27.31
C SER A 23 -17.35 -13.89 26.05
N GLU A 24 -17.26 -12.70 25.43
CA GLU A 24 -17.94 -12.35 24.17
C GLU A 24 -17.04 -12.58 22.94
N ALA A 25 -15.72 -12.71 23.17
CA ALA A 25 -14.69 -12.94 22.14
C ALA A 25 -14.86 -14.24 21.34
N LEU A 26 -15.55 -15.24 21.88
CA LEU A 26 -15.77 -16.56 21.27
C LEU A 26 -16.63 -16.53 19.99
N ALA A 27 -17.32 -15.43 19.69
CA ALA A 27 -18.18 -15.27 18.52
C ALA A 27 -17.52 -14.52 17.35
N VAL A 28 -16.27 -14.06 17.48
CA VAL A 28 -15.59 -13.23 16.47
C VAL A 28 -14.90 -14.13 15.44
N ALA A 29 -15.72 -14.77 14.59
CA ALA A 29 -15.25 -15.50 13.42
C ALA A 29 -14.86 -14.54 12.27
N GLU A 30 -14.16 -15.02 11.25
CA GLU A 30 -13.72 -14.20 10.11
C GLU A 30 -14.90 -13.53 9.38
N GLU A 31 -16.06 -14.17 9.40
CA GLU A 31 -17.30 -13.67 8.82
C GLU A 31 -17.87 -12.50 9.64
N PHE A 32 -17.65 -12.48 10.97
CA PHE A 32 -18.03 -11.32 11.80
C PHE A 32 -17.23 -10.09 11.37
N ARG A 33 -15.92 -10.27 11.16
CA ARG A 33 -15.03 -9.22 10.67
C ARG A 33 -15.48 -8.71 9.30
N LEU A 34 -15.81 -9.61 8.37
CA LEU A 34 -16.30 -9.25 7.04
C LEU A 34 -17.66 -8.52 7.10
N ASP A 35 -18.58 -8.96 7.95
CA ASP A 35 -19.87 -8.28 8.11
C ASP A 35 -19.73 -6.87 8.69
N VAL A 36 -18.81 -6.68 9.65
CA VAL A 36 -18.46 -5.35 10.18
C VAL A 36 -17.81 -4.50 9.08
N ALA A 37 -16.89 -5.06 8.30
CA ALA A 37 -16.27 -4.36 7.17
C ALA A 37 -17.31 -3.93 6.14
N CYS A 38 -18.22 -4.83 5.73
CA CYS A 38 -19.33 -4.49 4.84
C CYS A 38 -20.24 -3.41 5.44
N TYR A 39 -20.51 -3.44 6.75
CA TYR A 39 -21.31 -2.41 7.40
C TYR A 39 -20.66 -1.03 7.27
N VAL A 40 -19.35 -0.94 7.50
CA VAL A 40 -18.58 0.31 7.47
C VAL A 40 -18.36 0.79 6.03
N LEU A 41 -17.92 -0.08 5.13
CA LEU A 41 -17.63 0.26 3.73
C LEU A 41 -18.86 0.77 2.97
N ASN A 42 -20.05 0.29 3.30
CA ASN A 42 -21.30 0.78 2.72
C ASN A 42 -21.75 2.15 3.24
N ARG A 43 -21.03 2.75 4.19
CA ARG A 43 -21.39 4.01 4.86
C ARG A 43 -20.30 5.08 4.78
N ILE A 44 -19.18 4.77 4.13
CA ILE A 44 -18.11 5.73 3.85
C ILE A 44 -18.06 6.00 2.35
N ASP A 45 -17.62 7.20 1.98
CA ASP A 45 -17.43 7.54 0.57
C ASP A 45 -16.34 6.66 -0.04
N ALA A 46 -16.65 6.06 -1.19
CA ALA A 46 -15.71 5.18 -1.86
C ALA A 46 -14.54 5.98 -2.44
N VAL A 47 -13.34 5.72 -1.95
CA VAL A 47 -12.10 6.33 -2.46
C VAL A 47 -11.22 5.25 -3.06
N TYR A 48 -11.08 5.30 -4.39
CA TYR A 48 -10.25 4.36 -5.15
C TYR A 48 -8.97 5.05 -5.61
N VAL A 49 -7.83 4.46 -5.27
CA VAL A 49 -6.54 4.90 -5.80
C VAL A 49 -6.28 4.15 -7.09
N VAL A 50 -6.42 4.85 -8.21
CA VAL A 50 -6.22 4.29 -9.56
C VAL A 50 -4.80 4.54 -10.09
N SER A 51 -3.99 5.34 -9.39
CA SER A 51 -2.61 5.68 -9.77
C SER A 51 -1.78 6.13 -8.56
N GLY A 52 -0.45 6.06 -8.68
CA GLY A 52 0.47 6.57 -7.64
C GLY A 52 0.27 8.04 -7.28
N ARG A 53 -0.26 8.86 -8.20
CA ARG A 53 -0.63 10.27 -7.94
C ARG A 53 -1.79 10.39 -6.96
N GLY A 54 -2.79 9.51 -7.07
CA GLY A 54 -3.92 9.47 -6.13
C GLY A 54 -3.49 9.11 -4.71
N LEU A 55 -2.47 8.26 -4.57
CA LEU A 55 -1.89 7.90 -3.27
C LEU A 55 -1.20 9.09 -2.60
N ALA A 56 -0.41 9.86 -3.36
CA ALA A 56 0.30 11.03 -2.85
C ALA A 56 -0.64 12.12 -2.31
N TYR A 57 -1.78 12.33 -2.97
CA TYR A 57 -2.76 13.34 -2.57
C TYR A 57 -3.39 13.03 -1.20
N MET A 58 -3.56 11.75 -0.86
CA MET A 58 -4.17 11.34 0.40
C MET A 58 -3.28 11.56 1.64
N ASP A 59 -1.98 11.80 1.46
CA ASP A 59 -1.02 12.01 2.54
C ASP A 59 -0.95 13.47 3.03
N ILE A 60 -1.58 14.43 2.35
CA ILE A 60 -1.28 15.87 2.50
C ILE A 60 -2.07 16.56 3.64
N ASP A 61 -3.21 16.03 4.10
CA ASP A 61 -4.13 16.76 4.98
C ASP A 61 -4.31 16.12 6.38
N TYR A 62 -3.44 16.49 7.33
CA TYR A 62 -3.36 15.88 8.66
C TYR A 62 -4.60 16.13 9.54
N LEU A 63 -5.19 17.33 9.51
CA LEU A 63 -6.37 17.67 10.33
C LEU A 63 -7.65 17.01 9.80
N GLU A 64 -7.85 16.99 8.47
CA GLU A 64 -8.95 16.22 7.88
C GLU A 64 -8.79 14.72 8.16
N LYS A 65 -7.56 14.21 8.14
CA LYS A 65 -7.25 12.81 8.45
C LYS A 65 -7.64 12.44 9.88
N LEU A 66 -7.38 13.31 10.86
CA LEU A 66 -7.73 13.05 12.27
C LEU A 66 -9.26 12.97 12.47
N GLN A 67 -10.01 13.86 11.82
CA GLN A 67 -11.47 13.85 11.89
C GLN A 67 -12.06 12.62 11.20
N ARG A 68 -11.58 12.30 9.99
CA ARG A 68 -11.98 11.09 9.26
C ARG A 68 -11.68 9.80 10.05
N ASP A 69 -10.53 9.74 10.72
CA ASP A 69 -10.16 8.59 11.57
C ASP A 69 -11.12 8.44 12.76
N ALA A 70 -11.49 9.54 13.43
CA ALA A 70 -12.45 9.50 14.55
C ALA A 70 -13.85 9.06 14.11
N ASP A 71 -14.32 9.56 12.97
CA ASP A 71 -15.60 9.18 12.38
C ASP A 71 -15.61 7.69 11.96
N LEU A 72 -14.49 7.22 11.38
CA LEU A 72 -14.28 5.81 11.03
C LEU A 72 -14.35 4.90 12.27
N ILE A 73 -13.63 5.23 13.34
CA ILE A 73 -13.64 4.45 14.59
C ILE A 73 -15.07 4.38 15.17
N THR A 74 -15.80 5.49 15.12
CA THR A 74 -17.19 5.55 15.59
C THR A 74 -18.09 4.62 14.77
N LEU A 75 -17.95 4.62 13.44
CA LEU A 75 -18.68 3.73 12.54
C LEU A 75 -18.35 2.25 12.77
N ILE A 76 -17.08 1.92 13.03
CA ILE A 76 -16.65 0.55 13.35
C ILE A 76 -17.33 0.07 14.64
N HIS A 77 -17.32 0.86 15.72
CA HIS A 77 -18.02 0.50 16.96
C HIS A 77 -19.52 0.29 16.77
N GLN A 78 -20.16 1.12 15.96
CA GLN A 78 -21.58 0.93 15.61
C GLN A 78 -21.80 -0.35 14.81
N GLY A 79 -20.91 -0.66 13.86
CA GLY A 79 -20.92 -1.89 13.09
C GLY A 79 -20.80 -3.14 13.96
N ILE A 80 -19.82 -3.17 14.85
CA ILE A 80 -19.62 -4.25 15.83
C ILE A 80 -20.90 -4.47 16.63
N LYS A 81 -21.46 -3.41 17.23
CA LYS A 81 -22.70 -3.50 18.02
C LYS A 81 -23.88 -4.01 17.18
N ARG A 82 -24.00 -3.56 15.93
CA ARG A 82 -25.09 -3.97 15.03
C ARG A 82 -24.99 -5.43 14.65
N VAL A 83 -23.80 -5.91 14.28
CA VAL A 83 -23.55 -7.30 13.88
C VAL A 83 -23.73 -8.24 15.08
N LEU A 84 -23.26 -7.86 16.27
CA LEU A 84 -23.49 -8.60 17.52
C LEU A 84 -24.96 -8.74 17.88
N THR A 85 -25.79 -7.76 17.54
CA THR A 85 -27.24 -7.78 17.87
C THR A 85 -28.02 -8.69 16.92
N ILE A 86 -27.62 -8.79 15.64
CA ILE A 86 -28.39 -9.48 14.61
C ILE A 86 -28.00 -10.96 14.47
N GLN A 87 -26.81 -11.35 14.94
CA GLN A 87 -26.21 -12.71 14.87
C GLN A 87 -26.73 -13.60 13.73
N ARG A 88 -26.04 -13.60 12.58
CA ARG A 88 -26.40 -14.49 11.46
C ARG A 88 -26.19 -15.98 11.84
N PRO A 89 -27.06 -16.90 11.39
CA PRO A 89 -26.96 -18.33 11.71
C PRO A 89 -25.73 -19.08 11.16
N TYR A 90 -24.92 -18.45 10.30
CA TYR A 90 -23.89 -19.11 9.50
C TYR A 90 -22.45 -18.91 10.00
N TYR A 91 -22.23 -18.28 11.16
CA TYR A 91 -20.88 -18.07 11.74
C TYR A 91 -20.12 -19.37 12.11
N THR A 92 -20.70 -20.54 11.88
CA THR A 92 -20.11 -21.85 12.19
C THR A 92 -19.57 -22.58 10.95
N GLN A 93 -19.69 -22.02 9.74
CA GLN A 93 -19.30 -22.69 8.50
C GLN A 93 -18.07 -22.01 7.85
N LYS A 94 -16.95 -22.73 7.80
CA LYS A 94 -15.75 -22.33 7.06
C LYS A 94 -16.06 -22.15 5.57
N ARG A 95 -15.68 -21.01 4.99
CA ARG A 95 -15.61 -20.81 3.53
C ARG A 95 -14.20 -21.04 2.99
N GLU A 96 -14.13 -21.44 1.73
CA GLU A 96 -12.91 -21.61 0.95
C GLU A 96 -12.34 -20.24 0.54
N THR A 97 -11.02 -20.10 0.63
CA THR A 97 -10.24 -18.89 0.33
C THR A 97 -10.33 -18.47 -1.15
N PRO A 98 -10.18 -17.16 -1.47
CA PRO A 98 -10.28 -16.67 -2.85
C PRO A 98 -9.26 -17.34 -3.77
N GLU A 99 -9.66 -17.57 -5.03
CA GLU A 99 -8.82 -18.15 -6.08
C GLU A 99 -7.55 -17.32 -6.28
N THR A 100 -6.48 -17.82 -5.68
CA THR A 100 -5.13 -17.32 -5.89
C THR A 100 -4.67 -17.82 -7.25
N ARG A 101 -4.18 -16.95 -8.14
CA ARG A 101 -3.56 -17.42 -9.40
C ARG A 101 -2.46 -18.43 -9.05
N GLU A 102 -2.62 -19.66 -9.53
CA GLU A 102 -1.71 -20.77 -9.22
C GLU A 102 -0.29 -20.44 -9.68
N GLY A 103 0.66 -20.53 -8.75
CA GLY A 103 2.07 -20.26 -9.02
C GLY A 103 2.84 -19.77 -7.80
N LEU A 104 4.16 -19.76 -7.92
CA LEU A 104 5.08 -19.27 -6.89
C LEU A 104 5.69 -17.97 -7.40
N PHE A 105 5.68 -16.94 -6.57
CA PHE A 105 6.09 -15.59 -6.98
C PHE A 105 6.95 -14.92 -5.92
N PHE A 106 7.91 -14.12 -6.37
CA PHE A 106 8.56 -13.07 -5.61
C PHE A 106 7.70 -11.81 -5.73
N ASN A 107 6.89 -11.56 -4.70
CA ASN A 107 6.02 -10.40 -4.63
C ASN A 107 6.84 -9.16 -4.21
N LEU A 108 7.17 -8.31 -5.19
CA LEU A 108 7.93 -7.08 -4.94
C LEU A 108 7.04 -6.03 -4.23
N PRO A 109 7.58 -5.32 -3.22
CA PRO A 109 6.83 -4.28 -2.53
C PRO A 109 6.63 -3.06 -3.42
N ILE A 110 5.72 -2.18 -2.99
CA ILE A 110 5.63 -0.84 -3.57
C ILE A 110 6.84 -0.05 -3.11
N ILE A 111 7.53 0.57 -4.06
CA ILE A 111 8.74 1.35 -3.79
C ILE A 111 8.32 2.82 -3.81
N ARG A 112 8.42 3.48 -2.65
CA ARG A 112 8.21 4.91 -2.49
C ARG A 112 9.54 5.60 -2.32
N GLY A 113 9.71 6.74 -2.98
CA GLY A 113 10.78 7.67 -2.63
C GLY A 113 10.32 9.13 -2.76
N ARG A 114 11.20 10.03 -2.32
CA ARG A 114 10.95 11.47 -2.34
C ARG A 114 12.18 12.21 -2.84
N ILE A 115 11.94 13.26 -3.63
CA ILE A 115 12.99 14.06 -4.25
C ILE A 115 12.88 15.52 -3.82
N PHE A 116 14.02 16.09 -3.43
CA PHE A 116 14.17 17.49 -3.06
C PHE A 116 15.32 18.14 -3.82
N ASN A 117 15.26 19.46 -3.93
CA ASN A 117 16.39 20.26 -4.39
C ASN A 117 17.36 20.46 -3.22
N SER A 118 18.66 20.21 -3.44
CA SER A 118 19.68 20.28 -2.39
C SER A 118 19.95 21.71 -1.90
N LEU A 119 19.64 22.74 -2.68
CA LEU A 119 19.89 24.14 -2.32
C LEU A 119 18.82 24.70 -1.38
N ASN A 120 17.56 24.40 -1.65
CA ASN A 120 16.43 25.03 -0.95
C ASN A 120 15.53 24.02 -0.21
N PHE A 121 15.82 22.71 -0.30
CA PHE A 121 15.06 21.63 0.31
C PHE A 121 13.57 21.58 -0.12
N ALA A 122 13.21 22.30 -1.18
CA ALA A 122 11.88 22.25 -1.75
C ALA A 122 11.71 20.96 -2.56
N PRO A 123 10.50 20.37 -2.59
CA PRO A 123 10.23 19.24 -3.47
C PRO A 123 10.46 19.63 -4.93
N VAL A 124 11.00 18.69 -5.72
CA VAL A 124 11.21 18.90 -7.16
C VAL A 124 10.01 18.39 -7.94
N PHE A 125 9.64 19.09 -9.01
CA PHE A 125 8.50 18.77 -9.87
C PHE A 125 8.92 18.79 -11.33
N GLU A 126 8.06 18.26 -12.20
CA GLU A 126 8.25 18.19 -13.65
C GLU A 126 9.53 17.44 -14.07
N ILE A 127 9.88 16.42 -13.28
CA ILE A 127 11.03 15.55 -13.55
C ILE A 127 10.58 14.09 -13.68
N ASP A 128 11.25 13.37 -14.59
CA ASP A 128 11.03 11.94 -14.79
C ASP A 128 11.98 11.14 -13.91
N VAL A 129 11.41 10.21 -13.16
CA VAL A 129 12.12 9.22 -12.35
C VAL A 129 11.95 7.86 -13.02
N LYS A 130 13.05 7.14 -13.23
CA LYS A 130 13.03 5.79 -13.82
C LYS A 130 13.44 4.78 -12.76
N LEU A 131 12.75 3.64 -12.73
CA LEU A 131 13.19 2.46 -11.99
C LEU A 131 13.76 1.44 -12.96
N LEU A 132 15.03 1.11 -12.81
CA LEU A 132 15.72 0.11 -13.61
C LEU A 132 16.01 -1.16 -12.81
N HIS A 133 15.98 -2.29 -13.48
CA HIS A 133 16.52 -3.57 -13.01
C HIS A 133 17.38 -4.12 -14.14
N GLN A 134 18.65 -4.45 -13.86
CA GLN A 134 19.58 -4.96 -14.89
C GLN A 134 19.70 -4.02 -16.12
N ASN A 135 19.75 -2.70 -15.89
CA ASN A 135 19.76 -1.64 -16.91
C ASN A 135 18.51 -1.54 -17.80
N GLU A 136 17.44 -2.26 -17.51
CA GLU A 136 16.17 -2.17 -18.24
C GLU A 136 15.06 -1.56 -17.38
N ASN A 137 14.09 -0.88 -18.01
CA ASN A 137 12.93 -0.34 -17.31
C ASN A 137 12.12 -1.48 -16.69
N VAL A 138 11.91 -1.39 -15.38
CA VAL A 138 11.05 -2.35 -14.67
C VAL A 138 9.63 -2.25 -15.18
N THR A 139 9.06 -3.40 -15.54
CA THR A 139 7.64 -3.51 -15.91
C THR A 139 6.78 -3.42 -14.65
N MET A 140 5.78 -2.53 -14.66
CA MET A 140 4.86 -2.36 -13.54
C MET A 140 3.74 -3.41 -13.56
N ILE A 141 3.10 -3.64 -12.41
CA ILE A 141 2.03 -4.62 -12.28
C ILE A 141 0.80 -4.30 -13.15
N GLU A 142 0.50 -3.01 -13.30
CA GLU A 142 -0.64 -2.49 -14.06
C GLU A 142 -0.23 -1.32 -14.97
N PRO A 143 -0.94 -1.09 -16.09
CA PRO A 143 -0.64 -0.01 -17.03
C PRO A 143 -0.72 1.41 -16.43
N ASN A 144 -1.51 1.59 -15.37
CA ASN A 144 -1.68 2.88 -14.70
C ASN A 144 -0.48 3.26 -13.82
N TRP A 145 0.38 2.29 -13.51
CA TRP A 145 1.66 2.51 -12.86
C TRP A 145 2.69 2.71 -13.96
N GLN A 146 3.15 3.95 -14.10
CA GLN A 146 4.05 4.34 -15.18
C GLN A 146 5.51 4.27 -14.72
N ASN A 147 6.37 3.80 -15.62
CA ASN A 147 7.81 3.87 -15.51
C ASN A 147 8.35 4.23 -16.91
N PRO A 148 8.83 5.46 -17.13
CA PRO A 148 9.15 6.51 -16.15
C PRO A 148 7.94 7.09 -15.40
N TYR A 149 8.16 7.58 -14.18
CA TYR A 149 7.19 8.30 -13.37
C TYR A 149 7.52 9.80 -13.37
N THR A 150 6.62 10.63 -13.87
CA THR A 150 6.76 12.09 -13.83
C THR A 150 6.24 12.64 -12.50
N ILE A 151 7.11 13.30 -11.74
CA ILE A 151 6.71 14.00 -10.52
C ILE A 151 5.99 15.29 -10.89
N VAL A 152 4.84 15.53 -10.29
CA VAL A 152 4.00 16.71 -10.53
C VAL A 152 3.80 17.48 -9.22
N GLU A 153 3.46 18.77 -9.30
CA GLU A 153 3.38 19.65 -8.12
C GLU A 153 2.55 19.08 -6.96
N ASN A 154 1.44 18.43 -7.30
CA ASN A 154 0.51 17.86 -6.32
C ASN A 154 0.97 16.56 -5.65
N THR A 155 2.16 16.03 -5.97
CA THR A 155 2.72 14.84 -5.29
C THR A 155 3.78 15.19 -4.25
N ALA A 156 4.07 16.48 -4.01
CA ALA A 156 5.03 16.94 -3.00
C ALA A 156 6.42 16.26 -3.08
N GLY A 157 6.88 15.96 -4.30
CA GLY A 157 8.15 15.29 -4.57
C GLY A 157 8.12 13.77 -4.45
N ASN A 158 6.96 13.16 -4.15
CA ASN A 158 6.84 11.71 -4.03
C ASN A 158 6.70 11.03 -5.39
N TYR A 159 7.34 9.87 -5.52
CA TYR A 159 7.15 8.92 -6.61
C TYR A 159 6.89 7.52 -6.06
N TYR A 160 6.17 6.71 -6.84
CA TYR A 160 5.80 5.36 -6.47
C TYR A 160 5.96 4.41 -7.66
N PHE A 161 6.60 3.27 -7.41
CA PHE A 161 6.66 2.16 -8.37
C PHE A 161 6.05 0.91 -7.75
N TRP A 162 5.31 0.17 -8.55
CA TRP A 162 4.82 -1.16 -8.17
C TRP A 162 5.26 -2.18 -9.21
N PRO A 163 6.46 -2.77 -9.03
CA PRO A 163 7.00 -3.75 -9.95
C PRO A 163 6.12 -4.97 -10.09
N LYS A 164 6.05 -5.53 -11.29
CA LYS A 164 5.38 -6.80 -11.52
C LYS A 164 6.09 -7.94 -10.75
N PRO A 165 5.35 -8.83 -10.07
CA PRO A 165 5.92 -10.01 -9.41
C PRO A 165 6.74 -10.88 -10.38
N VAL A 166 7.82 -11.48 -9.86
CA VAL A 166 8.71 -12.36 -10.62
C VAL A 166 8.42 -13.81 -10.27
N THR A 167 8.33 -14.71 -11.26
CA THR A 167 8.08 -16.13 -11.02
C THR A 167 9.21 -16.79 -10.22
N ALA A 168 8.84 -17.66 -9.29
CA ALA A 168 9.75 -18.45 -8.46
C ALA A 168 9.59 -19.96 -8.77
N GLU A 169 10.65 -20.72 -8.56
CA GLU A 169 10.61 -22.18 -8.76
C GLU A 169 10.20 -22.95 -7.51
N LYS A 170 10.46 -22.37 -6.32
CA LYS A 170 10.19 -22.98 -5.01
C LYS A 170 9.70 -21.92 -4.03
N THR A 171 8.87 -22.32 -3.07
CA THR A 171 8.41 -21.48 -1.96
C THR A 171 9.51 -21.34 -0.91
N GLY A 172 9.58 -20.18 -0.24
CA GLY A 172 10.53 -19.94 0.86
C GLY A 172 11.97 -19.66 0.41
N VAL A 173 12.19 -19.41 -0.88
CA VAL A 173 13.50 -19.00 -1.41
C VAL A 173 13.66 -17.51 -1.16
N LEU A 174 14.74 -17.12 -0.48
CA LEU A 174 15.13 -15.72 -0.34
C LEU A 174 15.99 -15.30 -1.53
N LYS A 175 15.58 -14.25 -2.24
CA LYS A 175 16.34 -13.67 -3.37
C LYS A 175 16.45 -12.16 -3.19
N SER A 176 17.64 -11.62 -3.43
CA SER A 176 17.85 -10.17 -3.46
C SER A 176 17.67 -9.64 -4.88
N PHE A 177 16.87 -8.59 -5.03
CA PHE A 177 16.66 -7.89 -6.30
C PHE A 177 17.33 -6.52 -6.24
N GLU A 178 18.23 -6.25 -7.18
CA GLU A 178 18.96 -4.98 -7.29
C GLU A 178 18.23 -4.02 -8.23
N PHE A 179 17.98 -2.81 -7.78
CA PHE A 179 17.28 -1.78 -8.53
C PHE A 179 18.11 -0.50 -8.57
N GLU A 180 17.84 0.32 -9.57
CA GLU A 180 18.44 1.63 -9.75
C GLU A 180 17.34 2.67 -9.99
N ILE A 181 17.36 3.76 -9.22
CA ILE A 181 16.62 4.97 -9.54
C ILE A 181 17.51 5.84 -10.41
N VAL A 182 17.04 6.19 -11.61
CA VAL A 182 17.72 7.12 -12.51
C VAL A 182 16.87 8.36 -12.70
N ILE A 183 17.50 9.52 -12.50
CA ILE A 183 16.89 10.83 -12.70
C ILE A 183 17.75 11.61 -13.68
N GLU A 184 17.15 11.95 -14.82
CA GLU A 184 17.80 12.72 -15.89
C GLU A 184 16.91 13.90 -16.22
N SER A 185 17.41 15.11 -15.97
CA SER A 185 16.74 16.35 -16.35
C SER A 185 17.74 17.35 -16.91
N GLY A 186 17.26 18.35 -17.64
CA GLY A 186 18.10 19.48 -18.06
C GLY A 186 18.52 20.40 -16.91
N GLN A 187 17.77 20.39 -15.81
CA GLN A 187 17.91 21.35 -14.70
C GLN A 187 18.82 20.87 -13.57
N PHE A 188 19.00 19.55 -13.44
CA PHE A 188 19.76 18.92 -12.35
C PHE A 188 20.84 17.99 -12.89
N GLU A 189 21.88 17.75 -12.09
CA GLU A 189 22.87 16.72 -12.38
C GLU A 189 22.19 15.34 -12.48
N LYS A 190 22.72 14.48 -13.34
CA LYS A 190 22.22 13.11 -13.46
C LYS A 190 22.49 12.38 -12.14
N LEU A 191 21.44 11.76 -11.60
CA LEU A 191 21.55 10.98 -10.36
C LEU A 191 21.18 9.52 -10.62
N ASN A 192 22.03 8.63 -10.13
CA ASN A 192 21.80 7.20 -10.09
C ASN A 192 21.85 6.72 -8.64
N HIS A 193 20.78 6.08 -8.15
CA HIS A 193 20.69 5.56 -6.78
C HIS A 193 20.39 4.06 -6.80
N PHE A 194 21.36 3.27 -6.34
CA PHE A 194 21.27 1.81 -6.30
C PHE A 194 20.79 1.32 -4.94
N PHE A 195 19.89 0.35 -4.94
CA PHE A 195 19.36 -0.29 -3.73
C PHE A 195 19.00 -1.75 -4.00
N SER A 196 18.89 -2.56 -2.94
CA SER A 196 18.51 -3.97 -3.04
C SER A 196 17.35 -4.31 -2.13
N ILE A 197 16.49 -5.21 -2.60
CA ILE A 197 15.31 -5.67 -1.88
C ILE A 197 15.37 -7.19 -1.71
N PRO A 198 15.55 -7.69 -0.48
CA PRO A 198 15.41 -9.12 -0.21
C PRO A 198 13.92 -9.50 -0.24
N VAL A 199 13.55 -10.47 -1.07
CA VAL A 199 12.18 -10.99 -1.20
C VAL A 199 12.18 -12.50 -1.06
N THR A 200 11.28 -13.00 -0.22
CA THR A 200 11.02 -14.43 -0.08
C THR A 200 9.90 -14.83 -1.03
N SER A 201 10.06 -15.95 -1.74
CA SER A 201 9.01 -16.48 -2.61
C SER A 201 7.82 -17.01 -1.80
N GLU A 202 6.63 -16.62 -2.22
CA GLU A 202 5.35 -16.99 -1.60
C GLU A 202 4.46 -17.70 -2.63
N SER A 203 3.54 -18.54 -2.14
CA SER A 203 2.49 -19.11 -3.00
C SER A 203 1.46 -18.04 -3.31
N GLY A 204 1.17 -17.86 -4.59
CA GLY A 204 0.21 -16.89 -5.04
C GLY A 204 0.80 -15.55 -5.42
N MET A 205 0.26 -15.00 -6.51
CA MET A 205 0.53 -13.64 -6.91
C MET A 205 -0.26 -12.70 -6.00
N LEU A 206 0.42 -11.74 -5.35
CA LEU A 206 -0.26 -10.63 -4.69
C LEU A 206 -0.67 -9.62 -5.76
N ASP A 207 -1.95 -9.65 -6.12
CA ASP A 207 -2.60 -8.75 -7.09
C ASP A 207 -3.41 -7.63 -6.41
N TYR A 208 -3.40 -7.57 -5.08
CA TYR A 208 -4.02 -6.52 -4.29
C TYR A 208 -3.01 -5.76 -3.43
N PHE A 209 -3.30 -4.48 -3.24
CA PHE A 209 -2.53 -3.54 -2.42
C PHE A 209 -2.45 -4.04 -0.96
N ARG A 210 -1.30 -3.88 -0.32
CA ARG A 210 -1.14 -4.05 1.13
C ARG A 210 -0.32 -2.87 1.65
N ILE A 211 -0.96 -1.98 2.40
CA ILE A 211 -0.32 -0.79 3.03
C ILE A 211 0.96 -1.16 3.79
N ASN A 212 0.96 -2.32 4.47
CA ASN A 212 2.08 -2.80 5.28
C ASN A 212 3.26 -3.36 4.46
N LYS A 213 3.21 -3.31 3.12
CA LYS A 213 4.29 -3.74 2.20
C LYS A 213 4.82 -2.58 1.34
N ILE A 214 4.79 -1.34 1.84
CA ILE A 214 5.48 -0.20 1.18
C ILE A 214 6.92 -0.12 1.67
N LEU A 215 7.87 -0.19 0.74
CA LEU A 215 9.28 0.12 0.98
C LEU A 215 9.51 1.61 0.79
N ASN A 216 9.92 2.28 1.87
CA ASN A 216 10.31 3.68 1.84
C ASN A 216 11.82 3.79 1.60
N LEU A 217 12.20 4.40 0.47
CA LEU A 217 13.58 4.78 0.19
C LEU A 217 13.95 6.05 0.98
N LYS A 218 15.25 6.28 1.14
CA LYS A 218 15.75 7.54 1.70
C LYS A 218 15.49 8.69 0.72
N ASP A 219 15.28 9.88 1.29
CA ASP A 219 15.11 11.10 0.51
C ASP A 219 16.34 11.35 -0.39
N ILE A 220 16.07 11.67 -1.66
CA ILE A 220 17.08 11.98 -2.67
C ILE A 220 17.14 13.50 -2.82
N TYR A 221 18.35 14.05 -2.76
CA TYR A 221 18.60 15.48 -2.95
C TYR A 221 19.31 15.70 -4.28
N LEU A 222 18.63 16.38 -5.21
CA LEU A 222 19.18 16.71 -6.52
C LEU A 222 20.00 17.99 -6.45
N VAL A 223 21.17 17.96 -7.07
CA VAL A 223 22.05 19.11 -7.23
C VAL A 223 21.70 19.84 -8.53
N PRO A 224 21.32 21.13 -8.49
CA PRO A 224 21.09 21.92 -9.70
C PRO A 224 22.35 22.01 -10.55
N ARG A 225 22.18 22.02 -11.88
CA ARG A 225 23.30 22.33 -12.78
C ARG A 225 23.64 23.83 -12.71
N GLU A 226 24.94 24.14 -12.73
CA GLU A 226 25.45 25.51 -12.90
C GLU A 226 25.14 26.07 -14.30
#